data_AF-A0A8J3D186-F1
#
_entry.id   AF-A0A8J3D186-F1
#
_cell.length_a   1.000
_cell.length_b   1.000
_cell.length_c   1.000
_cell.angle_alpha   90.00
_cell.angle_beta   90.00
_cell.angle_gamma   90.00
#
_symmetry.space_group_name_H-M   'P 1'
#
loop_
_entity.id
_entity.type
_entity.pdbx_description
1 polymer ?
#
loop_
_entity_poly.entity_id
_entity_poly.type
_entity_poly.pdbx_seq_one_letter_code
_entity_poly.pdbx_strand_id
1 'polypeptide(L)'
;MKLQKSVLVILFWAISITSIAQTKQEIQQTVEQAYLEFKDVQEGKNADYIKELARVDPSIFGIVVVDVEGNTYSAGDNFSKVSIQSVSKAFVLSLVLEESGPIVIKEKVGANATGFPFNSIIAMEINRESGINSMVNAGAIATTSLVSGNTAEEKWEAIVNKLSDFAGRRLEVDEAVYISEAGDNQRNVAQAQLLKAYDKIYFDADQSVDIYTRQCALSVNARDLATMAATLASGGNNPITNKRVVSPDAVSYTLPVMATAGLYENSGKWLYQTGLPAKSGVGGALIAVVPGKFGIAVVAPPLDEAGNSVKGQLAINYIVEKLKLNPYLVE
;
A
#
# COMPACT_ATOMS: atom_id res chain seq x y z
N MET A 1 54.18 -47.71 -6.87
CA MET A 1 52.91 -47.65 -7.66
C MET A 1 51.88 -48.49 -6.92
N LYS A 2 50.70 -48.07 -6.50
CA LYS A 2 49.92 -46.81 -6.53
C LYS A 2 49.08 -46.83 -5.24
N LEU A 3 49.05 -45.72 -4.50
CA LEU A 3 48.15 -45.50 -3.37
C LEU A 3 46.75 -45.17 -3.92
N GLN A 4 45.74 -45.99 -3.66
CA GLN A 4 44.34 -45.63 -3.91
C GLN A 4 43.81 -44.82 -2.72
N LYS A 5 43.64 -43.51 -2.92
CA LYS A 5 42.91 -42.64 -1.99
C LYS A 5 41.42 -42.78 -2.29
N SER A 6 40.67 -43.36 -1.36
CA SER A 6 39.21 -43.32 -1.34
C SER A 6 38.77 -41.91 -0.92
N VAL A 7 38.10 -41.18 -1.80
CA VAL A 7 37.46 -39.91 -1.48
C VAL A 7 36.07 -40.20 -0.95
N LEU A 8 35.87 -39.92 0.34
CA LEU A 8 34.58 -39.98 1.02
C LEU A 8 33.74 -38.77 0.56
N VAL A 9 32.68 -39.01 -0.22
CA VAL A 9 31.69 -37.97 -0.54
C VAL A 9 30.74 -37.86 0.66
N ILE A 10 30.87 -36.76 1.41
CA ILE A 10 29.93 -36.42 2.49
C ILE A 10 28.72 -35.74 1.83
N LEU A 11 27.61 -36.47 1.69
CA LEU A 11 26.31 -35.87 1.38
C LEU A 11 25.82 -35.14 2.64
N PHE A 12 25.91 -33.81 2.66
CA PHE A 12 25.16 -32.99 3.60
C PHE A 12 23.68 -33.05 3.23
N TRP A 13 22.90 -33.84 3.97
CA TRP A 13 21.45 -33.64 4.02
C TRP A 13 21.18 -32.40 4.85
N ALA A 14 21.02 -31.25 4.19
CA ALA A 14 20.35 -30.12 4.79
C ALA A 14 18.89 -30.53 5.01
N ILE A 15 18.55 -30.96 6.22
CA ILE A 15 17.17 -31.03 6.66
C ILE A 15 16.69 -29.58 6.72
N SER A 16 16.13 -29.10 5.61
CA SER A 16 15.38 -27.87 5.60
C SER A 16 14.19 -28.10 6.53
N ILE A 17 14.14 -27.34 7.62
CA ILE A 17 12.92 -27.17 8.39
C ILE A 17 11.98 -26.42 7.44
N THR A 18 11.28 -27.16 6.59
CA THR A 18 10.23 -26.61 5.77
C THR A 18 9.12 -26.19 6.72
N SER A 19 8.98 -24.89 6.96
CA SER A 19 7.69 -24.36 7.40
C SER A 19 6.65 -24.92 6.43
N ILE A 20 5.61 -25.58 6.92
CA ILE A 20 4.58 -26.14 6.05
C ILE A 20 3.98 -24.97 5.27
N ALA A 21 4.27 -24.90 3.97
CA ALA A 21 3.72 -23.86 3.11
C ALA A 21 2.20 -24.04 3.06
N GLN A 22 1.46 -22.93 3.22
CA GLN A 22 0.00 -22.94 3.16
C GLN A 22 -0.46 -23.54 1.83
N THR A 23 -1.39 -24.48 1.87
CA THR A 23 -1.88 -25.09 0.61
C THR A 23 -2.81 -24.11 -0.12
N LYS A 24 -2.87 -24.19 -1.45
CA LYS A 24 -3.79 -23.34 -2.25
C LYS A 24 -5.25 -23.47 -1.78
N GLN A 25 -5.66 -24.66 -1.37
CA GLN A 25 -7.00 -24.93 -0.86
C GLN A 25 -7.23 -24.25 0.50
N GLU A 26 -6.27 -24.34 1.42
CA GLU A 26 -6.33 -23.70 2.74
C GLU A 26 -6.43 -22.17 2.63
N ILE A 27 -5.69 -21.56 1.71
CA ILE A 27 -5.76 -20.11 1.45
C ILE A 27 -7.15 -19.74 0.93
N GLN A 28 -7.66 -20.43 -0.09
CA GLN A 28 -9.00 -20.16 -0.64
C GLN A 28 -10.09 -20.31 0.42
N GLN A 29 -10.07 -21.39 1.20
CA GLN A 29 -11.04 -21.64 2.27
C GLN A 29 -11.00 -20.55 3.35
N THR A 30 -9.80 -20.08 3.71
CA THR A 30 -9.66 -19.00 4.70
C THR A 30 -10.26 -17.69 4.17
N VAL A 31 -10.03 -17.36 2.90
CA VAL A 31 -10.60 -16.16 2.26
C VAL A 31 -12.13 -16.22 2.21
N GLU A 32 -12.70 -17.38 1.86
CA GLU A 32 -14.15 -17.60 1.87
C GLU A 32 -14.74 -17.48 3.27
N GLN A 33 -14.08 -18.06 4.28
CA GLN A 33 -14.51 -17.95 5.68
C GLN A 33 -14.46 -16.52 6.17
N ALA A 34 -13.40 -15.76 5.87
CA ALA A 34 -13.30 -14.35 6.23
C ALA A 34 -14.46 -13.53 5.62
N TYR A 35 -14.81 -13.80 4.36
CA TYR A 35 -15.97 -13.15 3.74
C TYR A 35 -17.28 -13.52 4.45
N LEU A 36 -17.52 -14.80 4.70
CA LEU A 36 -18.76 -15.26 5.34
C LEU A 36 -18.92 -14.72 6.76
N GLU A 37 -17.84 -14.62 7.52
CA GLU A 37 -17.85 -14.11 8.90
C GLU A 37 -18.19 -12.61 8.96
N PHE A 38 -17.67 -11.81 8.01
CA PHE A 38 -17.73 -10.35 8.12
C PHE A 38 -18.65 -9.64 7.12
N LYS A 39 -19.29 -10.37 6.18
CA LYS A 39 -20.17 -9.76 5.17
C LYS A 39 -21.34 -8.97 5.76
N ASP A 40 -21.83 -9.39 6.93
CA ASP A 40 -23.02 -8.81 7.57
C ASP A 40 -22.67 -7.72 8.61
N VAL A 41 -21.38 -7.43 8.84
CA VAL A 41 -20.95 -6.29 9.68
C VAL A 41 -21.45 -4.98 9.08
N GLN A 42 -22.05 -4.12 9.89
CA GLN A 42 -22.61 -2.82 9.46
C GLN A 42 -21.94 -1.62 10.16
N GLU A 43 -20.82 -1.87 10.86
CA GLU A 43 -20.07 -0.83 11.55
C GLU A 43 -19.34 0.11 10.59
N GLY A 44 -19.11 1.33 11.05
CA GLY A 44 -18.44 2.38 10.29
C GLY A 44 -19.37 3.16 9.37
N LYS A 45 -18.79 4.09 8.61
CA LYS A 45 -19.49 4.88 7.59
C LYS A 45 -18.57 5.23 6.43
N ASN A 46 -19.14 5.44 5.25
CA ASN A 46 -18.35 5.94 4.13
C ASN A 46 -17.75 7.31 4.46
N ALA A 47 -16.63 7.64 3.81
CA ALA A 47 -16.16 9.01 3.77
C ALA A 47 -17.19 9.90 3.08
N ASP A 48 -17.50 11.05 3.67
CA ASP A 48 -18.64 11.91 3.29
C ASP A 48 -18.25 13.37 3.02
N TYR A 49 -16.96 13.70 3.04
CA TYR A 49 -16.48 15.07 2.80
C TYR A 49 -16.62 15.49 1.33
N ILE A 50 -16.60 14.55 0.39
CA ILE A 50 -17.00 14.75 -1.02
C ILE A 50 -18.14 13.81 -1.41
N LYS A 51 -19.00 14.28 -2.32
CA LYS A 51 -20.23 13.58 -2.72
C LYS A 51 -19.96 12.24 -3.39
N GLU A 52 -18.88 12.07 -4.13
CA GLU A 52 -18.53 10.83 -4.83
C GLU A 52 -18.24 9.71 -3.83
N LEU A 53 -17.46 9.97 -2.78
CA LEU A 53 -17.17 8.98 -1.74
C LEU A 53 -18.41 8.63 -0.91
N ALA A 54 -19.25 9.63 -0.61
CA ALA A 54 -20.49 9.42 0.13
C ALA A 54 -21.47 8.49 -0.61
N ARG A 55 -21.40 8.45 -1.95
CA ARG A 55 -22.31 7.71 -2.83
C ARG A 55 -21.82 6.30 -3.18
N VAL A 56 -20.59 5.93 -2.82
CA VAL A 56 -20.09 4.57 -3.03
C VAL A 56 -21.03 3.60 -2.30
N ASP A 57 -21.39 2.49 -2.94
CA ASP A 57 -22.27 1.50 -2.34
C ASP A 57 -21.63 0.91 -1.07
N PRO A 58 -22.17 1.14 0.13
CA PRO A 58 -21.57 0.67 1.39
C PRO A 58 -21.61 -0.86 1.53
N SER A 59 -22.37 -1.55 0.67
CA SER A 59 -22.45 -3.02 0.67
C SER A 59 -21.30 -3.70 -0.07
N ILE A 60 -20.49 -2.95 -0.83
CA ILE A 60 -19.31 -3.49 -1.51
C ILE A 60 -18.41 -4.15 -0.47
N PHE A 61 -18.10 -5.42 -0.69
CA PHE A 61 -17.16 -6.17 0.11
C PHE A 61 -16.49 -7.26 -0.73
N GLY A 62 -15.22 -7.02 -1.07
CA GLY A 62 -14.39 -7.95 -1.82
C GLY A 62 -13.08 -8.21 -1.13
N ILE A 63 -12.69 -9.47 -1.03
CA ILE A 63 -11.41 -9.91 -0.47
C ILE A 63 -10.64 -10.63 -1.57
N VAL A 64 -9.41 -10.19 -1.83
CA VAL A 64 -8.52 -10.85 -2.79
C VAL A 64 -7.15 -11.06 -2.18
N VAL A 65 -6.60 -12.26 -2.36
CA VAL A 65 -5.21 -12.61 -2.06
C VAL A 65 -4.53 -13.00 -3.37
N VAL A 66 -3.36 -12.43 -3.64
CA VAL A 66 -2.49 -12.85 -4.75
C VAL A 66 -1.15 -13.29 -4.16
N ASP A 67 -0.76 -14.53 -4.43
CA ASP A 67 0.54 -15.03 -3.97
C ASP A 67 1.68 -14.63 -4.92
N VAL A 68 2.92 -14.84 -4.46
CA VAL A 68 4.12 -14.51 -5.25
C VAL A 68 4.32 -15.40 -6.49
N GLU A 69 3.55 -16.49 -6.62
CA GLU A 69 3.50 -17.35 -7.81
C GLU A 69 2.44 -16.88 -8.83
N GLY A 70 1.61 -15.91 -8.47
CA GLY A 70 0.54 -15.36 -9.32
C GLY A 70 -0.81 -16.07 -9.19
N ASN A 71 -0.97 -17.00 -8.23
CA ASN A 71 -2.28 -17.57 -7.95
C ASN A 71 -3.16 -16.52 -7.27
N THR A 72 -4.44 -16.47 -7.63
CA THR A 72 -5.43 -15.56 -7.03
C THR A 72 -6.48 -16.34 -6.25
N TYR A 73 -6.78 -15.88 -5.04
CA TYR A 73 -7.82 -16.38 -4.16
C TYR A 73 -8.77 -15.24 -3.82
N SER A 74 -10.07 -15.48 -3.84
CA SER A 74 -11.01 -14.38 -3.67
C SER A 74 -12.37 -14.80 -3.16
N ALA A 75 -13.07 -13.88 -2.50
CA ALA A 75 -14.47 -14.00 -2.10
C ALA A 75 -15.15 -12.62 -2.09
N GLY A 76 -16.45 -12.60 -2.41
CA GLY A 76 -17.23 -11.37 -2.49
C GLY A 76 -17.06 -10.61 -3.82
N ASP A 77 -17.20 -9.29 -3.76
CA ASP A 77 -17.14 -8.40 -4.93
C ASP A 77 -15.71 -7.98 -5.29
N ASN A 78 -15.15 -8.65 -6.30
CA ASN A 78 -13.78 -8.40 -6.74
C ASN A 78 -13.66 -7.38 -7.87
N PHE A 79 -14.79 -6.82 -8.35
CA PHE A 79 -14.84 -6.07 -9.61
C PHE A 79 -15.27 -4.63 -9.43
N SER A 80 -16.08 -4.33 -8.42
CA SER A 80 -16.46 -2.95 -8.09
C SER A 80 -15.21 -2.10 -7.89
N LYS A 81 -15.21 -0.95 -8.55
CA LYS A 81 -14.09 -0.03 -8.52
C LYS A 81 -14.37 1.07 -7.51
N VAL A 82 -13.33 1.43 -6.77
CA VAL A 82 -13.28 2.59 -5.89
C VAL A 82 -12.06 3.44 -6.25
N SER A 83 -12.04 4.68 -5.80
CA SER A 83 -10.84 5.49 -5.86
C SER A 83 -9.76 4.93 -4.92
N ILE A 84 -8.52 4.79 -5.41
CA ILE A 84 -7.38 4.21 -4.68
C ILE A 84 -7.01 5.03 -3.44
N GLN A 85 -7.26 6.34 -3.49
CA GLN A 85 -7.01 7.27 -2.40
C GLN A 85 -5.58 7.13 -1.86
N SER A 86 -5.42 7.15 -0.52
CA SER A 86 -4.12 7.09 0.15
C SER A 86 -3.37 5.77 -0.04
N VAL A 87 -3.98 4.71 -0.60
CA VAL A 87 -3.24 3.47 -0.93
C VAL A 87 -2.16 3.75 -1.98
N SER A 88 -2.39 4.69 -2.88
CA SER A 88 -1.43 5.11 -3.92
C SER A 88 -0.08 5.60 -3.36
N LYS A 89 -0.06 6.15 -2.14
CA LYS A 89 1.14 6.73 -1.51
C LYS A 89 2.28 5.72 -1.38
N ALA A 90 1.96 4.48 -1.03
CA ALA A 90 2.94 3.43 -0.88
C ALA A 90 3.68 3.14 -2.21
N PHE A 91 2.95 3.16 -3.31
CA PHE A 91 3.49 2.85 -4.64
C PHE A 91 4.27 4.01 -5.24
N VAL A 92 3.87 5.25 -4.95
CA VAL A 92 4.66 6.44 -5.34
C VAL A 92 5.92 6.57 -4.49
N LEU A 93 5.88 6.18 -3.21
CA LEU A 93 7.11 6.00 -2.43
C LEU A 93 8.05 4.99 -3.10
N SER A 94 7.55 3.81 -3.50
CA SER A 94 8.38 2.82 -4.20
C SER A 94 8.95 3.34 -5.52
N LEU A 95 8.20 4.16 -6.26
CA LEU A 95 8.68 4.81 -7.48
C LEU A 95 9.88 5.73 -7.18
N VAL A 96 9.75 6.63 -6.21
CA VAL A 96 10.83 7.57 -5.88
C VAL A 96 12.06 6.84 -5.31
N LEU A 97 11.84 5.79 -4.52
CA LEU A 97 12.94 4.94 -4.04
C LEU A 97 13.68 4.25 -5.18
N GLU A 98 12.96 3.79 -6.22
CA GLU A 98 13.56 3.20 -7.42
C GLU A 98 14.39 4.23 -8.22
N GLU A 99 13.88 5.44 -8.37
CA GLU A 99 14.53 6.48 -9.19
C GLU A 99 15.71 7.14 -8.48
N SER A 100 15.60 7.36 -7.17
CA SER A 100 16.49 8.26 -6.41
C SER A 100 17.17 7.60 -5.21
N GLY A 101 16.82 6.35 -4.90
CA GLY A 101 17.38 5.61 -3.77
C GLY A 101 16.87 6.07 -2.39
N PRO A 102 17.22 5.33 -1.33
CA PRO A 102 16.68 5.54 0.02
C PRO A 102 17.20 6.78 0.74
N ILE A 103 18.40 7.28 0.39
CA ILE A 103 18.99 8.47 1.00
C ILE A 103 18.08 9.68 0.77
N VAL A 104 17.55 9.83 -0.44
CA VAL A 104 16.66 10.93 -0.80
C VAL A 104 15.40 10.92 0.06
N ILE A 105 14.76 9.78 0.24
CA ILE A 105 13.58 9.68 1.12
C ILE A 105 13.95 10.03 2.56
N LYS A 106 15.05 9.49 3.10
CA LYS A 106 15.47 9.75 4.47
C LYS A 106 15.73 11.22 4.76
N GLU A 107 16.37 11.95 3.84
CA GLU A 107 16.79 13.34 4.06
C GLU A 107 15.70 14.37 3.71
N LYS A 108 14.90 14.07 2.67
CA LYS A 108 13.95 15.04 2.11
C LYS A 108 12.53 14.85 2.60
N VAL A 109 12.11 13.60 2.84
CA VAL A 109 10.73 13.28 3.24
C VAL A 109 10.69 12.77 4.68
N GLY A 110 11.58 11.87 5.09
CA GLY A 110 11.55 11.22 6.40
C GLY A 110 10.74 9.92 6.39
N ALA A 111 10.89 9.13 7.46
CA ALA A 111 10.32 7.77 7.57
C ALA A 111 9.61 7.50 8.91
N ASN A 112 9.70 8.43 9.87
CA ASN A 112 9.14 8.24 11.20
C ASN A 112 7.63 8.46 11.20
N ALA A 113 6.92 7.63 11.96
CA ALA A 113 5.51 7.88 12.28
C ALA A 113 5.36 9.21 13.02
N THR A 114 4.30 9.95 12.71
CA THR A 114 4.07 11.28 13.31
C THR A 114 3.35 11.18 14.66
N GLY A 115 2.56 10.12 14.89
CA GLY A 115 1.66 10.03 16.05
C GLY A 115 0.46 10.98 15.97
N PHE A 116 0.22 11.63 14.83
CA PHE A 116 -0.85 12.59 14.61
C PHE A 116 -1.69 12.22 13.37
N PRO A 117 -2.90 12.79 13.22
CA PRO A 117 -3.69 12.65 12.00
C PRO A 117 -2.90 12.98 10.74
N PHE A 118 -3.23 12.31 9.63
CA PHE A 118 -2.50 12.41 8.36
C PHE A 118 -2.50 13.80 7.70
N ASN A 119 -3.38 14.70 8.16
CA ASN A 119 -3.50 16.08 7.68
C ASN A 119 -3.05 17.11 8.74
N SER A 120 -2.32 16.68 9.79
CA SER A 120 -1.90 17.53 10.90
C SER A 120 -0.79 18.51 10.49
N ILE A 121 -1.05 19.81 10.65
CA ILE A 121 -0.05 20.89 10.49
C ILE A 121 0.96 20.87 11.64
N ILE A 122 0.51 20.58 12.87
CA ILE A 122 1.41 20.50 14.05
C ILE A 122 2.48 19.41 13.83
N ALA A 123 2.10 18.30 13.20
CA ALA A 123 3.06 17.25 12.86
C ALA A 123 4.15 17.76 11.91
N MET A 124 3.81 18.64 10.97
CA MET A 124 4.77 19.25 10.04
C MET A 124 5.71 20.21 10.77
N GLU A 125 5.19 21.05 11.66
CA GLU A 125 6.00 21.99 12.46
C GLU A 125 7.02 21.26 13.35
N ILE A 126 6.58 20.20 14.05
CA ILE A 126 7.45 19.41 14.93
C ILE A 126 8.54 18.67 14.13
N ASN A 127 8.21 18.19 12.92
CA ASN A 127 9.10 17.39 12.10
C ASN A 127 9.75 18.20 10.96
N ARG A 128 9.78 19.53 11.07
CA ARG A 128 10.26 20.43 10.02
C ARG A 128 11.64 20.03 9.47
N GLU A 129 12.58 19.79 10.38
CA GLU A 129 13.97 19.46 10.03
C GLU A 129 14.09 18.02 9.49
N SER A 130 13.53 17.05 10.22
CA SER A 130 13.64 15.61 9.91
C SER A 130 12.78 15.15 8.72
N GLY A 131 11.82 15.98 8.28
CA GLY A 131 10.81 15.62 7.30
C GLY A 131 9.64 14.83 7.90
N ILE A 132 8.54 14.77 7.15
CA ILE A 132 7.32 14.03 7.45
C ILE A 132 7.09 12.85 6.48
N ASN A 133 6.85 11.64 7.01
CA ASN A 133 6.80 10.40 6.21
C ASN A 133 5.79 10.42 5.05
N SER A 134 6.05 9.62 4.01
CA SER A 134 5.26 9.59 2.77
C SER A 134 3.83 9.01 2.90
N MET A 135 3.44 8.47 4.06
CA MET A 135 2.11 7.88 4.25
C MET A 135 1.07 8.90 4.71
N VAL A 136 1.50 10.08 5.16
CA VAL A 136 0.63 11.24 5.44
C VAL A 136 0.59 12.20 4.25
N ASN A 137 -0.37 13.12 4.21
CA ASN A 137 -0.62 13.95 3.01
C ASN A 137 0.57 14.83 2.64
N ALA A 138 1.12 15.59 3.59
CA ALA A 138 2.26 16.46 3.32
C ALA A 138 3.47 15.68 2.80
N GLY A 139 3.81 14.55 3.41
CA GLY A 139 4.92 13.71 2.96
C GLY A 139 4.65 13.07 1.61
N ALA A 140 3.41 12.69 1.32
CA ALA A 140 3.02 12.20 0.00
C ALA A 140 3.15 13.27 -1.08
N ILE A 141 2.72 14.52 -0.82
CA ILE A 141 2.89 15.64 -1.75
C ILE A 141 4.39 15.92 -1.99
N ALA A 142 5.19 15.95 -0.92
CA ALA A 142 6.64 16.07 -1.04
C ALA A 142 7.25 14.92 -1.87
N THR A 143 6.80 13.68 -1.65
CA THR A 143 7.22 12.50 -2.42
C THR A 143 6.81 12.61 -3.89
N THR A 144 5.56 13.01 -4.19
CA THR A 144 5.08 13.24 -5.55
C THR A 144 5.91 14.32 -6.26
N SER A 145 6.33 15.38 -5.56
CA SER A 145 7.19 16.42 -6.12
C SER A 145 8.58 15.90 -6.54
N LEU A 146 9.06 14.81 -5.92
CA LEU A 146 10.36 14.18 -6.22
C LEU A 146 10.35 13.24 -7.42
N VAL A 147 9.18 12.80 -7.90
CA VAL A 147 9.09 11.92 -9.08
C VAL A 147 9.80 12.56 -10.26
N SER A 148 10.58 11.80 -11.01
CA SER A 148 11.35 12.30 -12.14
C SER A 148 10.45 12.92 -13.23
N GLY A 149 10.92 13.99 -13.86
CA GLY A 149 10.18 14.75 -14.89
C GLY A 149 10.36 16.25 -14.72
N ASN A 150 10.37 16.97 -15.84
CA ASN A 150 10.53 18.43 -15.89
C ASN A 150 9.19 19.17 -15.95
N THR A 151 8.12 18.50 -16.43
CA THR A 151 6.76 19.06 -16.48
C THR A 151 5.79 18.26 -15.60
N ALA A 152 4.62 18.86 -15.33
CA ALA A 152 3.56 18.20 -14.59
C ALA A 152 3.05 16.95 -15.33
N GLU A 153 2.97 17.01 -16.66
CA GLU A 153 2.54 15.91 -17.53
C GLU A 153 3.53 14.75 -17.49
N GLU A 154 4.84 15.02 -17.55
CA GLU A 154 5.87 13.98 -17.48
C GLU A 154 5.83 13.25 -16.12
N LYS A 155 5.73 13.98 -15.02
CA LYS A 155 5.60 13.41 -13.67
C LYS A 155 4.30 12.61 -13.52
N TRP A 156 3.19 13.13 -14.03
CA TRP A 156 1.92 12.42 -14.02
C TRP A 156 2.01 11.10 -14.80
N GLU A 157 2.56 11.12 -16.01
CA GLU A 157 2.72 9.91 -16.82
C GLU A 157 3.63 8.89 -16.12
N ALA A 158 4.72 9.32 -15.47
CA ALA A 158 5.57 8.44 -14.68
C ALA A 158 4.78 7.74 -13.55
N ILE A 159 3.96 8.49 -12.82
CA ILE A 159 3.11 7.96 -11.73
C ILE A 159 2.08 6.97 -12.26
N VAL A 160 1.23 7.37 -13.22
CA VAL A 160 0.15 6.49 -13.71
C VAL A 160 0.70 5.26 -14.41
N ASN A 161 1.81 5.35 -15.13
CA ASN A 161 2.49 4.19 -15.72
C ASN A 161 3.01 3.25 -14.63
N LYS A 162 3.67 3.77 -13.59
CA LYS A 162 4.19 2.92 -12.51
C LYS A 162 3.08 2.23 -11.73
N LEU A 163 2.03 2.96 -11.36
CA LEU A 163 0.89 2.37 -10.64
C LEU A 163 0.15 1.33 -11.51
N SER A 164 0.06 1.56 -12.82
CA SER A 164 -0.45 0.58 -13.79
C SER A 164 0.42 -0.68 -13.86
N ASP A 165 1.74 -0.53 -13.82
CA ASP A 165 2.68 -1.66 -13.78
C ASP A 165 2.50 -2.51 -12.51
N PHE A 166 2.31 -1.86 -11.35
CA PHE A 166 1.96 -2.56 -10.10
C PHE A 166 0.62 -3.29 -10.22
N ALA A 167 -0.39 -2.68 -10.83
CA ALA A 167 -1.71 -3.30 -11.00
C ALA A 167 -1.75 -4.40 -12.06
N GLY A 168 -0.76 -4.43 -12.97
CA GLY A 168 -0.74 -5.35 -14.11
C GLY A 168 -1.71 -4.96 -15.24
N ARG A 169 -2.30 -3.76 -15.18
CA ARG A 169 -3.17 -3.18 -16.22
C ARG A 169 -3.11 -1.65 -16.17
N ARG A 170 -3.52 -0.98 -17.25
CA ARG A 170 -3.69 0.49 -17.24
C ARG A 170 -4.74 0.89 -16.21
N LEU A 171 -4.37 1.78 -15.29
CA LEU A 171 -5.29 2.45 -14.39
C LEU A 171 -5.82 3.74 -15.04
N GLU A 172 -7.03 4.10 -14.67
CA GLU A 172 -7.74 5.26 -15.20
C GLU A 172 -8.13 6.17 -14.05
N VAL A 173 -8.18 7.47 -14.30
CA VAL A 173 -8.64 8.47 -13.32
C VAL A 173 -10.15 8.43 -13.28
N ASP A 174 -10.72 8.35 -12.07
CA ASP A 174 -12.11 8.70 -11.86
C ASP A 174 -12.24 10.23 -11.87
N GLU A 175 -12.61 10.77 -13.03
CA GLU A 175 -12.69 12.23 -13.23
C GLU A 175 -13.69 12.90 -12.28
N ALA A 176 -14.76 12.22 -11.87
CA ALA A 176 -15.72 12.79 -10.93
C ALA A 176 -15.09 12.94 -9.54
N VAL A 177 -14.37 11.93 -9.07
CA VAL A 177 -13.62 12.00 -7.81
C VAL A 177 -12.53 13.05 -7.90
N TYR A 178 -11.76 13.08 -8.98
CA TYR A 178 -10.69 14.06 -9.18
C TYR A 178 -11.21 15.50 -9.12
N ILE A 179 -12.27 15.82 -9.86
CA ILE A 179 -12.87 17.16 -9.88
C ILE A 179 -13.36 17.57 -8.49
N SER A 180 -14.02 16.67 -7.76
CA SER A 180 -14.51 16.98 -6.42
C SER A 180 -13.41 17.13 -5.39
N GLU A 181 -12.40 16.25 -5.39
CA GLU A 181 -11.22 16.37 -4.51
C GLU A 181 -10.46 17.67 -4.83
N ALA A 182 -10.23 17.99 -6.10
CA ALA A 182 -9.55 19.23 -6.51
C ALA A 182 -10.31 20.49 -6.07
N GLY A 183 -11.64 20.45 -6.02
CA GLY A 183 -12.47 21.54 -5.52
C GLY A 183 -12.43 21.75 -4.01
N ASP A 184 -12.02 20.74 -3.23
CA ASP A 184 -12.05 20.72 -1.75
C ASP A 184 -10.64 20.50 -1.12
N ASN A 185 -9.57 20.61 -1.91
CA ASN A 185 -8.21 20.27 -1.45
C ASN A 185 -7.44 21.42 -0.75
N GLN A 186 -8.13 22.45 -0.22
CA GLN A 186 -7.47 23.64 0.35
C GLN A 186 -6.48 23.30 1.48
N ARG A 187 -6.75 22.22 2.24
CA ARG A 187 -5.81 21.70 3.24
C ARG A 187 -4.50 21.21 2.61
N ASN A 188 -4.57 20.47 1.51
CA ASN A 188 -3.39 19.99 0.80
C ASN A 188 -2.61 21.15 0.17
N VAL A 189 -3.30 22.16 -0.36
CA VAL A 189 -2.69 23.41 -0.84
C VAL A 189 -1.93 24.10 0.29
N ALA A 190 -2.55 24.28 1.45
CA ALA A 190 -1.89 24.88 2.62
C ALA A 190 -0.66 24.08 3.06
N GLN A 191 -0.74 22.74 3.09
CA GLN A 191 0.40 21.88 3.39
C GLN A 191 1.53 22.03 2.37
N ALA A 192 1.22 22.12 1.07
CA ALA A 192 2.23 22.30 0.04
C ALA A 192 2.94 23.66 0.15
N GLN A 193 2.20 24.73 0.46
CA GLN A 193 2.81 26.05 0.70
C GLN A 193 3.68 26.06 1.96
N LEU A 194 3.29 25.30 2.99
CA LEU A 194 4.11 25.15 4.19
C LEU A 194 5.39 24.35 3.91
N LEU A 195 5.30 23.26 3.14
CA LEU A 195 6.49 22.52 2.67
C LEU A 195 7.41 23.41 1.84
N LYS A 196 6.85 24.28 1.00
CA LYS A 196 7.61 25.27 0.23
C LYS A 196 8.35 26.24 1.14
N ALA A 197 7.72 26.74 2.19
CA ALA A 197 8.36 27.62 3.18
C ALA A 197 9.49 26.92 3.97
N TYR A 198 9.53 25.59 3.97
CA TYR A 198 10.57 24.79 4.63
C TYR A 198 11.61 24.21 3.67
N ASP A 199 11.56 24.55 2.38
CA ASP A 199 12.40 23.94 1.34
C ASP A 199 12.26 22.40 1.28
N LYS A 200 11.05 21.89 1.56
CA LYS A 200 10.66 20.46 1.56
C LYS A 200 9.71 20.09 0.43
N ILE A 201 9.64 20.91 -0.62
CA ILE A 201 8.96 20.60 -1.88
C ILE A 201 9.93 20.80 -3.04
N TYR A 202 9.94 19.86 -3.98
CA TYR A 202 11.02 19.72 -4.95
C TYR A 202 10.56 19.92 -6.40
N PHE A 203 9.37 20.50 -6.54
CA PHE A 203 8.73 20.93 -7.77
C PHE A 203 7.76 22.09 -7.44
N ASP A 204 7.03 22.59 -8.43
CA ASP A 204 5.97 23.56 -8.18
C ASP A 204 4.92 23.00 -7.20
N ALA A 205 4.56 23.82 -6.21
CA ALA A 205 3.74 23.37 -5.08
C ALA A 205 2.30 23.08 -5.50
N ASP A 206 1.71 23.93 -6.33
CA ASP A 206 0.32 23.80 -6.75
C ASP A 206 0.19 22.64 -7.75
N GLN A 207 1.14 22.50 -8.68
CA GLN A 207 1.18 21.34 -9.58
C GLN A 207 1.42 20.03 -8.83
N SER A 208 2.24 20.02 -7.78
CA SER A 208 2.46 18.81 -6.97
C SER A 208 1.18 18.37 -6.25
N VAL A 209 0.37 19.32 -5.77
CA VAL A 209 -0.94 19.05 -5.17
C VAL A 209 -1.91 18.49 -6.20
N ASP A 210 -1.96 19.07 -7.40
CA ASP A 210 -2.84 18.59 -8.46
C ASP A 210 -2.50 17.16 -8.91
N ILE A 211 -1.22 16.88 -9.17
CA ILE A 211 -0.73 15.53 -9.53
C ILE A 211 -1.07 14.52 -8.43
N TYR A 212 -0.83 14.88 -7.15
CA TYR A 212 -1.18 14.03 -6.02
C TYR A 212 -2.69 13.80 -5.92
N THR A 213 -3.51 14.82 -6.16
CA THR A 213 -4.98 14.70 -6.18
C THR A 213 -5.43 13.75 -7.28
N ARG A 214 -4.88 13.88 -8.48
CA ARG A 214 -5.16 13.01 -9.63
C ARG A 214 -4.72 11.56 -9.39
N GLN A 215 -3.59 11.37 -8.71
CA GLN A 215 -3.11 10.06 -8.26
C GLN A 215 -4.08 9.38 -7.30
N CYS A 216 -4.63 10.12 -6.32
CA CYS A 216 -5.61 9.59 -5.39
C CYS A 216 -6.92 9.19 -6.08
N ALA A 217 -7.27 9.84 -7.19
CA ALA A 217 -8.48 9.55 -7.96
C ALA A 217 -8.38 8.35 -8.91
N LEU A 218 -7.26 7.61 -8.96
CA LEU A 218 -7.15 6.41 -9.80
C LEU A 218 -8.16 5.31 -9.37
N SER A 219 -8.83 4.71 -10.35
CA SER A 219 -9.90 3.73 -10.17
C SER A 219 -9.37 2.29 -10.13
N VAL A 220 -9.59 1.61 -9.01
CA VAL A 220 -9.07 0.27 -8.69
C VAL A 220 -10.14 -0.63 -8.07
N ASN A 221 -10.02 -1.94 -8.26
CA ASN A 221 -10.80 -2.94 -7.53
C ASN A 221 -9.89 -3.78 -6.60
N ALA A 222 -10.48 -4.71 -5.85
CA ALA A 222 -9.74 -5.55 -4.91
C ALA A 222 -8.66 -6.41 -5.59
N ARG A 223 -8.89 -6.88 -6.83
CA ARG A 223 -7.90 -7.66 -7.59
C ARG A 223 -6.69 -6.83 -7.99
N ASP A 224 -6.89 -5.59 -8.43
CA ASP A 224 -5.80 -4.67 -8.75
C ASP A 224 -4.94 -4.47 -7.50
N LEU A 225 -5.57 -4.08 -6.39
CA LEU A 225 -4.92 -3.81 -5.13
C LEU A 225 -4.14 -5.01 -4.59
N ALA A 226 -4.71 -6.22 -4.66
CA ALA A 226 -4.03 -7.44 -4.23
C ALA A 226 -2.81 -7.74 -5.12
N THR A 227 -2.91 -7.52 -6.43
CA THR A 227 -1.79 -7.66 -7.38
C THR A 227 -0.69 -6.64 -7.10
N MET A 228 -1.05 -5.39 -6.82
CA MET A 228 -0.11 -4.33 -6.43
C MET A 228 0.62 -4.70 -5.13
N ALA A 229 -0.11 -5.16 -4.11
CA ALA A 229 0.46 -5.62 -2.84
C ALA A 229 1.36 -6.86 -3.03
N ALA A 230 0.97 -7.81 -3.88
CA ALA A 230 1.74 -9.01 -4.17
C ALA A 230 3.02 -8.70 -4.96
N THR A 231 3.01 -7.64 -5.77
CA THR A 231 4.23 -7.12 -6.41
C THR A 231 5.25 -6.69 -5.36
N LEU A 232 4.82 -6.00 -4.29
CA LEU A 232 5.69 -5.68 -3.16
C LEU A 232 6.11 -6.95 -2.39
N ALA A 233 5.19 -7.89 -2.16
CA ALA A 233 5.50 -9.17 -1.51
C ALA A 233 6.58 -9.97 -2.28
N SER A 234 6.60 -9.87 -3.61
CA SER A 234 7.54 -10.53 -4.52
C SER A 234 8.81 -9.71 -4.81
N GLY A 235 9.16 -8.77 -3.92
CA GLY A 235 10.38 -7.97 -4.06
C GLY A 235 10.39 -7.06 -5.29
N GLY A 236 9.21 -6.64 -5.75
CA GLY A 236 9.03 -5.70 -6.85
C GLY A 236 8.71 -6.35 -8.20
N ASN A 237 8.62 -7.67 -8.28
CA ASN A 237 8.17 -8.37 -9.48
C ASN A 237 6.65 -8.55 -9.45
N ASN A 238 5.93 -8.06 -10.46
CA ASN A 238 4.49 -8.30 -10.54
C ASN A 238 4.25 -9.78 -10.86
N PRO A 239 3.60 -10.55 -9.97
CA PRO A 239 3.50 -12.01 -10.13
C PRO A 239 2.55 -12.45 -11.23
N ILE A 240 1.68 -11.55 -11.73
CA ILE A 240 0.76 -11.84 -12.83
C ILE A 240 1.42 -11.58 -14.19
N THR A 241 2.15 -10.48 -14.31
CA THR A 241 2.77 -10.07 -15.58
C THR A 241 4.23 -10.50 -15.72
N ASN A 242 4.86 -10.96 -14.63
CA ASN A 242 6.29 -11.24 -14.51
C ASN A 242 7.21 -10.03 -14.80
N LYS A 243 6.65 -8.83 -14.87
CA LYS A 243 7.43 -7.60 -15.05
C LYS A 243 8.07 -7.21 -13.71
N ARG A 244 9.38 -6.92 -13.73
CA ARG A 244 10.02 -6.20 -12.62
C ARG A 244 9.54 -4.75 -12.62
N VAL A 245 8.72 -4.39 -11.65
CA VAL A 245 8.11 -3.06 -11.51
C VAL A 245 9.04 -2.10 -10.76
N VAL A 246 9.66 -2.59 -9.68
CA VAL A 246 10.69 -1.90 -8.89
C VAL A 246 11.74 -2.91 -8.41
N SER A 247 12.87 -2.42 -7.92
CA SER A 247 13.92 -3.23 -7.33
C SER A 247 13.52 -3.77 -5.93
N PRO A 248 14.12 -4.90 -5.49
CA PRO A 248 13.93 -5.38 -4.12
C PRO A 248 14.45 -4.39 -3.07
N ASP A 249 15.44 -3.56 -3.43
CA ASP A 249 15.96 -2.51 -2.55
C ASP A 249 14.88 -1.46 -2.27
N ALA A 250 14.23 -0.93 -3.32
CA ALA A 250 13.10 0.00 -3.17
C ALA A 250 11.95 -0.60 -2.33
N VAL A 251 11.65 -1.88 -2.51
CA VAL A 251 10.66 -2.59 -1.68
C VAL A 251 11.09 -2.65 -0.22
N SER A 252 12.36 -2.95 0.06
CA SER A 252 12.89 -3.09 1.42
C SER A 252 12.80 -1.81 2.25
N TYR A 253 12.75 -0.64 1.61
CA TYR A 253 12.50 0.65 2.25
C TYR A 253 11.02 1.09 2.21
N THR A 254 10.25 0.60 1.24
CA THR A 254 8.80 0.87 1.19
C THR A 254 8.06 0.20 2.35
N LEU A 255 8.33 -1.09 2.56
CA LEU A 255 7.58 -1.90 3.53
C LEU A 255 7.72 -1.42 4.99
N PRO A 256 8.90 -1.01 5.49
CA PRO A 256 9.01 -0.46 6.84
C PRO A 256 8.21 0.83 7.04
N VAL A 257 8.15 1.71 6.04
CA VAL A 257 7.35 2.94 6.13
C VAL A 257 5.86 2.61 6.14
N MET A 258 5.41 1.63 5.34
CA MET A 258 4.05 1.11 5.41
C MET A 258 3.73 0.51 6.79
N ALA A 259 4.66 -0.27 7.36
CA ALA A 259 4.47 -0.92 8.65
C ALA A 259 4.27 0.08 9.80
N THR A 260 4.99 1.21 9.79
CA THR A 260 4.94 2.17 10.90
C THR A 260 3.91 3.29 10.71
N ALA A 261 3.50 3.59 9.48
CA ALA A 261 2.66 4.76 9.18
C ALA A 261 1.48 4.49 8.22
N GLY A 262 1.17 3.22 7.94
CA GLY A 262 0.23 2.84 6.88
C GLY A 262 -1.28 3.02 7.17
N LEU A 263 -1.71 2.89 8.42
CA LEU A 263 -3.12 2.89 8.85
C LEU A 263 -3.46 4.10 9.72
N TYR A 264 -3.02 5.28 9.28
CA TYR A 264 -3.27 6.55 9.97
C TYR A 264 -2.84 6.45 11.46
N GLU A 265 -3.65 6.93 12.40
CA GLU A 265 -3.40 6.88 13.85
C GLU A 265 -3.39 5.45 14.40
N ASN A 266 -3.96 4.48 13.68
CA ASN A 266 -4.04 3.07 14.09
C ASN A 266 -2.86 2.21 13.60
N SER A 267 -1.86 2.79 12.92
CA SER A 267 -0.70 2.05 12.39
C SER A 267 0.02 1.19 13.44
N GLY A 268 0.21 1.72 14.66
CA GLY A 268 0.85 0.96 15.75
C GLY A 268 0.00 -0.21 16.26
N LYS A 269 -1.33 -0.04 16.34
CA LYS A 269 -2.25 -1.12 16.73
C LYS A 269 -2.27 -2.23 15.68
N TRP A 270 -2.31 -1.85 14.42
CA TRP A 270 -2.27 -2.78 13.29
C TRP A 270 -0.98 -3.61 13.28
N LEU A 271 0.17 -2.94 13.41
CA LEU A 271 1.47 -3.61 13.41
C LEU A 271 1.59 -4.56 14.62
N TYR A 272 1.09 -4.15 15.78
CA TYR A 272 1.05 -5.01 16.97
C TYR A 272 0.19 -6.27 16.76
N GLN A 273 -0.96 -6.14 16.12
CA GLN A 273 -1.90 -7.26 15.90
C GLN A 273 -1.41 -8.21 14.81
N THR A 274 -1.01 -7.68 13.66
CA THR A 274 -0.76 -8.48 12.45
C THR A 274 0.72 -8.72 12.17
N GLY A 275 1.60 -7.83 12.63
CA GLY A 275 3.01 -7.78 12.24
C GLY A 275 3.25 -7.34 10.79
N LEU A 276 2.22 -6.92 10.05
CA LEU A 276 2.31 -6.70 8.60
C LEU A 276 2.37 -5.24 8.18
N PRO A 277 3.19 -4.89 7.17
CA PRO A 277 3.04 -3.68 6.39
C PRO A 277 1.67 -3.62 5.72
N ALA A 278 1.01 -2.46 5.80
CA ALA A 278 -0.30 -2.26 5.20
C ALA A 278 -0.51 -0.79 4.81
N LYS A 279 -1.56 -0.51 4.02
CA LYS A 279 -1.97 0.87 3.72
C LYS A 279 -3.48 0.92 3.50
N SER A 280 -4.15 1.85 4.18
CA SER A 280 -5.56 2.14 3.96
C SER A 280 -5.77 3.38 3.08
N GLY A 281 -6.94 3.46 2.44
CA GLY A 281 -7.45 4.64 1.75
C GLY A 281 -8.94 4.82 2.04
N VAL A 282 -9.34 6.08 2.20
CA VAL A 282 -10.72 6.50 2.53
C VAL A 282 -11.78 6.11 1.49
N GLY A 283 -11.38 5.56 0.33
CA GLY A 283 -12.29 4.91 -0.62
C GLY A 283 -12.76 3.52 -0.18
N GLY A 284 -12.35 3.05 1.01
CA GLY A 284 -12.66 1.70 1.51
C GLY A 284 -11.60 0.65 1.19
N ALA A 285 -10.50 1.04 0.56
CA ALA A 285 -9.41 0.15 0.21
C ALA A 285 -8.48 -0.08 1.41
N LEU A 286 -8.09 -1.34 1.64
CA LEU A 286 -7.03 -1.71 2.57
C LEU A 286 -6.19 -2.81 1.94
N ILE A 287 -4.88 -2.60 1.89
CA ILE A 287 -3.91 -3.62 1.48
C ILE A 287 -3.01 -4.01 2.64
N ALA A 288 -2.59 -5.28 2.66
CA ALA A 288 -1.54 -5.79 3.52
C ALA A 288 -0.54 -6.62 2.70
N VAL A 289 0.73 -6.55 3.07
CA VAL A 289 1.81 -7.26 2.38
C VAL A 289 2.40 -8.30 3.33
N VAL A 290 2.44 -9.56 2.89
CA VAL A 290 3.16 -10.64 3.57
C VAL A 290 4.44 -10.92 2.77
N PRO A 291 5.59 -10.39 3.19
CA PRO A 291 6.82 -10.46 2.39
C PRO A 291 7.18 -11.91 2.04
N GLY A 292 7.46 -12.16 0.76
CA GLY A 292 7.80 -13.48 0.23
C GLY A 292 6.64 -14.47 0.10
N LYS A 293 5.40 -14.08 0.44
CA LYS A 293 4.24 -14.99 0.40
C LYS A 293 3.08 -14.46 -0.44
N PHE A 294 2.42 -13.38 -0.03
CA PHE A 294 1.22 -12.87 -0.70
C PHE A 294 0.98 -11.39 -0.45
N GLY A 295 0.28 -10.76 -1.39
CA GLY A 295 -0.45 -9.51 -1.17
C GLY A 295 -1.91 -9.79 -0.87
N ILE A 296 -2.47 -9.08 0.10
CA ILE A 296 -3.88 -9.17 0.49
C ILE A 296 -4.51 -7.80 0.26
N ALA A 297 -5.70 -7.76 -0.33
CA ALA A 297 -6.48 -6.54 -0.44
C ALA A 297 -7.95 -6.78 -0.12
N VAL A 298 -8.55 -5.77 0.51
CA VAL A 298 -9.99 -5.68 0.72
C VAL A 298 -10.49 -4.34 0.20
N VAL A 299 -11.64 -4.36 -0.46
CA VAL A 299 -12.44 -3.16 -0.74
C VAL A 299 -13.74 -3.28 0.04
N ALA A 300 -13.92 -2.41 1.03
CA ALA A 300 -15.15 -2.23 1.78
C ALA A 300 -15.28 -0.77 2.25
N PRO A 301 -16.21 0.03 1.68
CA PRO A 301 -16.30 1.48 1.89
C PRO A 301 -16.49 1.98 3.32
N PRO A 302 -17.28 1.33 4.20
CA PRO A 302 -17.45 1.83 5.56
C PRO A 302 -16.15 1.84 6.38
N LEU A 303 -15.82 3.02 6.92
CA LEU A 303 -14.59 3.31 7.64
C LEU A 303 -14.84 3.47 9.13
N ASP A 304 -13.81 3.17 9.93
CA ASP A 304 -13.70 3.56 11.33
C ASP A 304 -13.42 5.07 11.48
N GLU A 305 -13.35 5.54 12.73
CA GLU A 305 -13.08 6.95 13.04
C GLU A 305 -11.70 7.45 12.58
N ALA A 306 -10.73 6.54 12.40
CA ALA A 306 -9.40 6.87 11.88
C ALA A 306 -9.33 6.84 10.34
N GLY A 307 -10.42 6.44 9.66
CA GLY A 307 -10.51 6.38 8.21
C GLY A 307 -10.08 5.05 7.59
N ASN A 308 -9.96 3.97 8.38
CA ASN A 308 -9.63 2.64 7.88
C ASN A 308 -10.90 1.81 7.66
N SER A 309 -10.93 1.00 6.60
CA SER A 309 -12.05 0.08 6.33
C SER A 309 -12.29 -0.89 7.48
N VAL A 310 -13.51 -0.92 8.03
CA VAL A 310 -13.85 -1.78 9.18
C VAL A 310 -13.78 -3.25 8.79
N LYS A 311 -14.54 -3.66 7.75
CA LYS A 311 -14.50 -5.03 7.23
C LYS A 311 -13.12 -5.40 6.70
N GLY A 312 -12.40 -4.45 6.11
CA GLY A 312 -11.03 -4.66 5.64
C GLY A 312 -10.10 -5.11 6.76
N GLN A 313 -10.13 -4.40 7.89
CA GLN A 313 -9.29 -4.74 9.04
C GLN A 313 -9.65 -6.12 9.61
N LEU A 314 -10.94 -6.40 9.81
CA LEU A 314 -11.42 -7.68 10.35
C LEU A 314 -11.04 -8.87 9.46
N ALA A 315 -11.32 -8.76 8.15
CA ALA A 315 -11.07 -9.82 7.19
C ALA A 315 -9.58 -10.14 7.05
N ILE A 316 -8.73 -9.11 6.93
CA ILE A 316 -7.28 -9.33 6.81
C ILE A 316 -6.74 -9.89 8.12
N ASN A 317 -7.14 -9.39 9.29
CA ASN A 317 -6.68 -9.94 10.57
C ASN A 317 -7.05 -11.42 10.71
N TYR A 318 -8.28 -11.80 10.35
CA TYR A 318 -8.69 -13.21 10.34
C TYR A 318 -7.81 -14.08 9.43
N ILE A 319 -7.53 -13.62 8.21
CA ILE A 319 -6.65 -14.34 7.27
C ILE A 319 -5.24 -14.49 7.87
N VAL A 320 -4.70 -13.44 8.49
CA VAL A 320 -3.38 -13.44 9.11
C VAL A 320 -3.31 -14.44 10.27
N GLU A 321 -4.30 -14.45 11.15
CA GLU A 321 -4.36 -15.37 12.28
C GLU A 321 -4.52 -16.82 11.83
N LYS A 322 -5.47 -17.11 10.92
CA LYS A 322 -5.75 -18.47 10.47
C LYS A 322 -4.60 -19.09 9.71
N LEU A 323 -3.93 -18.31 8.86
CA LEU A 323 -2.80 -18.78 8.07
C LEU A 323 -1.45 -18.59 8.77
N LYS A 324 -1.43 -18.07 10.01
CA LYS A 324 -0.20 -17.84 10.80
C LYS A 324 0.82 -16.97 10.05
N LEU A 325 0.36 -15.81 9.58
CA LEU A 325 1.14 -14.96 8.66
C LEU A 325 1.92 -13.86 9.35
N ASN A 326 1.76 -13.70 10.66
CA ASN A 326 2.54 -12.73 11.42
C ASN A 326 4.03 -13.10 11.34
N PRO A 327 4.91 -12.24 10.77
CA PRO A 327 6.32 -12.56 10.58
C PRO A 327 7.11 -12.69 11.90
N TYR A 328 6.53 -12.25 13.01
CA TYR A 328 7.12 -12.37 14.35
C TYR A 328 6.65 -13.63 15.10
N LEU A 329 5.75 -14.42 14.51
CA LEU A 329 5.36 -15.73 15.04
C LEU A 329 6.42 -16.77 14.63
N VAL A 330 7.16 -17.28 15.62
CA VAL A 330 8.15 -18.35 15.44
C VAL A 330 7.60 -19.61 16.10
N GLU A 331 7.38 -20.66 15.29
CA GLU A 331 6.90 -21.98 15.74
C GLU A 331 8.03 -23.02 15.82
#